data_AF-A0A5B0DH70-F1
#
_entry.id   AF-A0A5B0DH70-F1
#
_cell.length_a   1.000
_cell.length_b   1.000
_cell.length_c   1.000
_cell.angle_alpha   90.00
_cell.angle_beta   90.00
_cell.angle_gamma   90.00
#
_symmetry.space_group_name_H-M   'P 1'
#
loop_
_entity.id
_entity.type
_entity.pdbx_description
1 polymer ?
#
loop_
_entity_poly.entity_id
_entity_poly.type
_entity_poly.pdbx_seq_one_letter_code
_entity_poly.pdbx_strand_id
1 'polypeptide(L)'
;MKKLIVLIFLLFAFAYSIFLTSWTGSYIMIEANWKNHIVFIPEKATEPQQIYEIDKLIYAFKIDPLLSIVCVSSFLLLIGFIVFWISKRFLHKPKV
;
A
#
# COMPACT_ATOMS: atom_id res chain seq x y z
N MET A 1 -10.68 19.35 15.81
CA MET A 1 -11.33 18.01 15.86
C MET A 1 -11.64 17.43 14.49
N LYS A 2 -12.35 18.13 13.57
CA LYS A 2 -12.69 17.60 12.23
C LYS A 2 -11.53 16.97 11.43
N LYS A 3 -10.36 17.61 11.37
CA LYS A 3 -9.17 17.09 10.67
C LYS A 3 -8.62 15.79 11.26
N LEU A 4 -8.75 15.65 12.58
CA LEU A 4 -8.25 14.50 13.34
C LEU A 4 -9.18 13.30 13.12
N ILE A 5 -10.49 13.54 13.06
CA ILE A 5 -11.49 12.53 12.68
C ILE A 5 -11.24 12.03 11.25
N VAL A 6 -11.02 12.94 10.29
CA VAL A 6 -10.69 12.56 8.90
C VAL A 6 -9.44 11.69 8.85
N LEU A 7 -8.38 12.08 9.58
CA LEU A 7 -7.15 11.28 9.65
C LEU A 7 -7.40 9.89 10.22
N ILE A 8 -8.19 9.76 11.30
CA ILE A 8 -8.53 8.47 11.90
C ILE A 8 -9.27 7.58 10.91
N PHE A 9 -10.31 8.11 10.23
CA PHE A 9 -11.04 7.34 9.21
C PHE A 9 -10.13 6.90 8.06
N LEU A 10 -9.27 7.79 7.58
CA LEU A 10 -8.34 7.49 6.49
C LEU A 10 -7.33 6.40 6.90
N LEU A 11 -6.89 6.43 8.17
CA LEU A 11 -5.99 5.43 8.72
C LEU A 11 -6.65 4.07 8.87
N PHE A 12 -7.91 4.01 9.32
CA PHE A 12 -8.68 2.76 9.35
C PHE A 12 -8.91 2.19 7.95
N ALA A 13 -9.29 3.03 6.98
CA ALA A 13 -9.48 2.62 5.60
C ALA A 13 -8.18 2.05 5.00
N PHE A 14 -7.04 2.71 5.25
CA PHE A 14 -5.74 2.23 4.83
C PHE A 14 -5.35 0.92 5.53
N ALA A 15 -5.47 0.84 6.85
CA ALA A 15 -5.12 -0.36 7.62
C ALA A 15 -5.93 -1.59 7.19
N TYR A 16 -7.22 -1.41 6.94
CA TYR A 16 -8.09 -2.48 6.45
C TYR A 16 -7.69 -2.92 5.04
N SER A 17 -7.54 -1.96 4.13
CA SER A 17 -7.21 -2.25 2.73
C SER A 17 -5.81 -2.84 2.56
N ILE A 18 -4.79 -2.38 3.30
CA ILE A 18 -3.45 -2.96 3.24
C ILE A 18 -3.41 -4.38 3.82
N PHE A 19 -4.17 -4.65 4.88
CA PHE A 19 -4.27 -5.99 5.44
C PHE A 19 -4.85 -6.98 4.41
N LEU A 20 -5.97 -6.62 3.78
CA LEU A 20 -6.57 -7.45 2.75
C LEU A 20 -5.71 -7.56 1.49
N THR A 21 -5.07 -6.47 1.06
CA THR A 21 -4.20 -6.49 -0.14
C THR A 21 -2.98 -7.38 0.12
N SER A 22 -2.39 -7.32 1.31
CA SER A 22 -1.26 -8.16 1.72
C SER A 22 -1.67 -9.63 1.85
N TRP A 23 -2.86 -9.89 2.40
CA TRP A 23 -3.43 -11.22 2.46
C TRP A 23 -3.60 -11.81 1.06
N THR A 24 -4.23 -11.08 0.14
CA THR A 24 -4.40 -11.48 -1.27
C THR A 24 -3.05 -11.69 -1.96
N GLY A 25 -2.10 -10.77 -1.74
CA GLY A 25 -0.76 -10.83 -2.30
C GLY A 25 0.03 -12.06 -1.85
N SER A 26 -0.19 -12.52 -0.61
CA SER A 26 0.50 -13.69 -0.04
C SER A 26 0.13 -15.01 -0.71
N TYR A 27 -1.04 -15.10 -1.36
CA TYR A 27 -1.43 -16.31 -2.08
C TYR A 27 -0.48 -16.68 -3.23
N ILE A 28 0.22 -15.71 -3.83
CA ILE A 28 1.23 -16.00 -4.86
C ILE A 28 2.28 -16.99 -4.38
N MET A 29 2.59 -17.03 -3.07
CA MET A 29 3.60 -17.95 -2.53
C MET A 29 3.11 -19.40 -2.44
N ILE A 30 1.79 -19.62 -2.48
CA ILE A 30 1.16 -20.93 -2.33
C ILE A 30 0.82 -21.53 -3.71
N GLU A 31 0.68 -20.69 -4.74
CA GLU A 31 0.36 -21.16 -6.09
C GLU A 31 1.49 -21.99 -6.70
N ALA A 32 1.17 -23.13 -7.29
CA ALA A 32 2.15 -23.97 -7.98
C ALA A 32 2.80 -23.25 -9.19
N ASN A 33 2.07 -22.32 -9.80
CA ASN A 33 2.48 -21.57 -11.00
C ASN A 33 2.92 -20.13 -10.70
N TRP A 34 3.31 -19.83 -9.46
CA TRP A 34 3.69 -18.49 -9.00
C TRP A 34 4.70 -17.76 -9.91
N LYS A 35 5.59 -18.51 -10.57
CA LYS A 35 6.57 -17.98 -11.53
C LYS A 35 5.94 -17.30 -12.75
N ASN A 36 4.69 -17.59 -13.10
CA ASN A 36 3.98 -16.93 -14.19
C ASN A 36 3.40 -15.56 -13.77
N HIS A 37 3.38 -15.30 -12.46
CA HIS A 37 2.75 -14.11 -11.89
C HIS A 37 3.76 -13.02 -11.49
N ILE A 38 5.04 -13.37 -11.35
CA ILE A 38 6.15 -12.43 -11.07
C ILE A 38 6.44 -11.52 -12.26
N VAL A 39 6.76 -10.26 -11.98
CA VAL A 39 7.04 -9.24 -13.01
C VAL A 39 8.46 -8.69 -12.85
N PHE A 40 8.94 -8.52 -11.62
CA PHE A 40 10.21 -7.84 -11.35
C PHE A 40 11.34 -8.76 -10.88
N ILE A 41 11.02 -9.93 -10.32
CA ILE A 41 12.04 -10.85 -9.85
C ILE A 41 12.83 -11.53 -10.97
N PRO A 42 14.15 -11.70 -10.80
CA PRO A 42 14.95 -12.47 -11.74
C PRO A 42 14.51 -13.94 -11.72
N GLU A 43 14.41 -14.56 -12.90
CA GLU A 43 14.05 -15.97 -13.13
C GLU A 43 14.84 -17.00 -12.30
N LYS A 44 15.96 -16.56 -11.70
CA LYS A 44 16.81 -17.31 -10.79
C LYS A 44 16.18 -17.57 -9.41
N ALA A 45 15.04 -16.97 -9.09
CA ALA A 45 14.34 -17.28 -7.85
C ALA A 45 13.89 -18.75 -7.86
N THR A 46 14.45 -19.53 -6.94
CA THR A 46 14.17 -20.95 -6.77
C THR A 46 13.03 -21.18 -5.78
N GLU A 47 12.81 -20.23 -4.86
CA GLU A 47 11.86 -20.38 -3.76
C GLU A 47 10.82 -19.25 -3.74
N PRO A 48 9.54 -19.54 -3.43
CA PRO A 48 8.48 -18.52 -3.34
C PRO A 48 8.72 -17.46 -2.26
N GLN A 49 9.55 -17.77 -1.27
CA GLN A 49 9.93 -16.83 -0.20
C GLN A 49 10.81 -15.68 -0.72
N GLN A 50 11.44 -15.88 -1.87
CA GLN A 50 12.24 -14.85 -2.52
C GLN A 50 11.38 -13.84 -3.27
N ILE A 51 10.05 -14.06 -3.37
CA ILE A 51 9.11 -13.15 -4.06
C ILE A 51 9.11 -11.77 -3.39
N TYR A 52 9.37 -10.72 -4.18
CA TYR A 52 9.42 -9.34 -3.71
C TYR A 52 8.03 -8.87 -3.34
N GLU A 53 7.95 -8.04 -2.30
CA GLU A 53 6.67 -7.46 -1.85
C GLU A 53 5.98 -6.66 -2.96
N ILE A 54 6.73 -6.08 -3.90
CA ILE A 54 6.15 -5.38 -5.05
C ILE A 54 5.45 -6.34 -6.02
N ASP A 55 5.99 -7.54 -6.24
CA ASP A 55 5.35 -8.57 -7.05
C ASP A 55 4.06 -9.08 -6.37
N LYS A 56 4.07 -9.22 -5.03
CA LYS A 56 2.87 -9.54 -4.25
C LYS A 56 1.79 -8.46 -4.39
N LEU A 57 2.17 -7.19 -4.36
CA LEU A 57 1.24 -6.06 -4.56
C LEU A 57 0.64 -6.07 -5.97
N ILE A 58 1.46 -6.32 -7.00
CA ILE A 58 0.99 -6.40 -8.39
C ILE A 58 0.06 -7.60 -8.59
N TYR A 59 0.38 -8.72 -7.98
CA TYR A 59 -0.48 -9.89 -7.99
C TYR A 59 -1.82 -9.63 -7.29
N ALA A 60 -1.80 -9.01 -6.11
CA ALA A 60 -3.02 -8.56 -5.44
C ALA A 60 -3.84 -7.61 -6.31
N PHE A 61 -3.19 -6.71 -7.05
CA PHE A 61 -3.85 -5.81 -8.01
C PHE A 61 -4.48 -6.56 -9.20
N LYS A 62 -3.86 -7.64 -9.67
CA LYS A 62 -4.44 -8.48 -10.75
C LYS A 62 -5.70 -9.22 -10.27
N ILE A 63 -5.74 -9.65 -9.02
CA ILE A 63 -6.87 -10.40 -8.46
C ILE A 63 -8.00 -9.46 -8.01
N ASP A 64 -7.66 -8.48 -7.17
CA ASP A 64 -8.61 -7.50 -6.64
C ASP A 64 -8.07 -6.08 -6.89
N PRO A 65 -8.29 -5.54 -8.10
CA PRO A 65 -7.80 -4.22 -8.47
C PRO A 65 -8.49 -3.12 -7.65
N LEU A 66 -9.77 -3.28 -7.31
CA LEU A 66 -10.51 -2.27 -6.57
C LEU A 66 -9.93 -2.07 -5.18
N LEU A 67 -9.72 -3.16 -4.45
CA LEU A 67 -9.15 -3.11 -3.11
C LEU A 67 -7.72 -2.57 -3.12
N SER A 68 -6.92 -2.99 -4.10
CA SER A 68 -5.54 -2.52 -4.28
C SER A 68 -5.48 -1.02 -4.62
N ILE A 69 -6.40 -0.52 -5.45
CA ILE A 69 -6.53 0.92 -5.76
C ILE A 69 -6.91 1.70 -4.50
N VAL A 70 -7.84 1.20 -3.69
CA VAL A 70 -8.23 1.83 -2.42
C VAL A 70 -7.04 1.87 -1.46
N CYS A 71 -6.26 0.80 -1.38
CA CYS A 71 -5.04 0.74 -0.57
C CYS A 71 -4.02 1.82 -1.00
N VAL A 72 -3.67 1.86 -2.28
CA VAL A 72 -2.69 2.83 -2.81
C VAL A 72 -3.21 4.27 -2.68
N SER A 73 -4.49 4.51 -2.99
CA SER A 73 -5.09 5.83 -2.93
C SER A 73 -5.16 6.35 -1.49
N SER A 74 -5.57 5.51 -0.54
CA SER A 74 -5.63 5.88 0.88
C SER A 74 -4.23 6.17 1.45
N PHE A 75 -3.21 5.42 1.03
CA PHE A 75 -1.82 5.70 1.37
C PHE A 75 -1.34 7.07 0.85
N LEU A 76 -1.59 7.36 -0.43
CA LEU A 76 -1.22 8.64 -1.04
C LEU A 76 -1.94 9.82 -0.38
N LEU A 77 -3.24 9.66 -0.07
CA LEU A 77 -4.01 10.67 0.65
C LEU A 77 -3.48 10.87 2.07
N LEU A 78 -3.08 9.81 2.78
CA LEU A 78 -2.47 9.92 4.11
C LEU A 78 -1.17 10.73 4.05
N ILE A 79 -0.27 10.39 3.14
CA ILE A 79 0.99 11.11 2.96
C ILE A 79 0.72 12.57 2.60
N GLY A 80 -0.11 12.82 1.60
CA GLY A 80 -0.46 14.18 1.17
C GLY A 80 -1.06 15.01 2.29
N PHE A 81 -1.94 14.40 3.10
CA PHE A 81 -2.54 15.06 4.25
C PHE A 81 -1.53 15.39 5.35
N ILE A 82 -0.62 14.46 5.66
CA ILE A 82 0.46 14.66 6.64
C ILE A 82 1.40 15.77 6.16
N VAL A 83 1.87 15.71 4.91
CA VAL A 83 2.77 16.71 4.31
C VAL A 83 2.10 18.08 4.30
N PHE A 84 0.84 18.18 3.90
CA PHE A 84 0.08 19.42 3.93
C PHE A 84 -0.03 19.99 5.35
N TRP A 85 -0.31 19.13 6.33
CA TRP A 85 -0.48 19.56 7.72
C TRP A 85 0.83 20.05 8.34
N ILE A 86 1.93 19.33 8.08
CA ILE A 86 3.30 19.72 8.45
C ILE A 86 3.66 21.05 7.79
N SER A 87 3.52 21.15 6.47
CA SER A 87 3.85 22.36 5.70
C SER A 87 3.09 23.57 6.23
N LYS A 88 1.79 23.42 6.51
CA LYS A 88 0.98 24.50 7.09
C LYS A 88 1.45 24.92 8.49
N ARG A 89 1.91 23.98 9.32
CA ARG A 89 2.49 24.30 10.63
C ARG A 89 3.83 25.03 10.52
N PHE A 90 4.67 24.68 9.55
CA PHE A 90 5.96 25.32 9.35
C PHE A 90 5.86 26.70 8.68
N LEU A 91 4.93 26.90 7.73
CA LEU A 91 4.71 28.20 7.07
C LEU A 91 4.06 29.27 7.95
N HIS A 92 3.38 28.90 9.05
CA HIS A 92 2.74 29.85 9.98
C HIS A 92 3.58 30.20 11.21
N LYS A 93 4.82 29.69 11.33
CA LYS A 93 5.77 30.30 12.27
C LYS A 93 6.30 31.59 11.61
N PRO A 94 5.99 32.80 12.13
CA PRO A 94 6.64 34.00 11.63
C PRO A 94 8.15 33.80 11.76
N LYS A 95 8.89 34.10 10.69
CA LYS A 95 10.34 34.27 10.78
C LYS A 95 10.55 35.39 11.80
N VAL A 96 11.14 35.03 12.94
CA VAL A 96 11.59 35.94 14.00
C VAL A 96 12.51 36.99 13.40
#